data_AF-A0AAU5UAE7-F1
#
_entry.id   AF-A0AAU5UAE7-F1
#
_cell.length_a   1.000
_cell.length_b   1.000
_cell.length_c   1.000
_cell.angle_alpha   90.00
_cell.angle_beta   90.00
_cell.angle_gamma   90.00
#
_symmetry.space_group_name_H-M   'P 1'
#
loop_
_entity.id
_entity.type
_entity.pdbx_description
1 polymer ?
#
loop_
_entity_poly.entity_id
_entity_poly.type
_entity_poly.pdbx_seq_one_letter_code
_entity_poly.pdbx_strand_id
1 'polypeptide(L)'
;MSRFHMIAVPLDVTVGIAVFDRHTGQFVEQLNADRQFRSASVVKLLIVLDYLWERGPQYDVPPADRDRLEVMLRSSDDDAASHYWDELGGAAIVERMVGRLGLTHTAGPPATHPGFWGYVAITAADTVRIYRYILDRAPEPVRAYVMDHLHRPTRHGTDGFDQYFGIASAFDPDFSIKQGWSGFQGSSGYRSDRKKPESELDLVSDALHTTGTVGTDDRIIVAVFTLHPSGTPYEQAYATVTQLTAGLTVPGGVRAQAG
;
A
#
# COMPACT_ATOMS: atom_id res chain seq x y z
N MET A 1 -24.55 -7.52 -22.16
CA MET A 1 -24.88 -7.90 -20.76
C MET A 1 -23.58 -8.33 -20.10
N SER A 2 -22.95 -7.44 -19.32
CA SER A 2 -21.72 -7.79 -18.59
C SER A 2 -22.12 -8.68 -17.40
N ARG A 3 -21.59 -9.90 -17.32
CA ARG A 3 -21.75 -10.71 -16.12
C ARG A 3 -20.95 -10.02 -15.02
N PHE A 4 -21.62 -9.55 -13.97
CA PHE A 4 -20.96 -9.18 -12.73
C PHE A 4 -20.26 -10.42 -12.19
N HIS A 5 -18.94 -10.48 -12.30
CA HIS A 5 -18.13 -11.47 -11.60
C HIS A 5 -18.02 -10.98 -10.15
N MET A 6 -18.76 -11.61 -9.24
CA MET A 6 -18.65 -11.27 -7.83
C MET A 6 -17.38 -11.89 -7.28
N ILE A 7 -16.45 -11.07 -6.78
CA ILE A 7 -15.26 -11.55 -6.07
C ILE A 7 -15.73 -12.40 -4.88
N ALA A 8 -15.35 -13.67 -4.86
CA ALA A 8 -15.60 -14.53 -3.71
C ALA A 8 -14.65 -14.14 -2.57
N VAL A 9 -15.17 -13.42 -1.58
CA VAL A 9 -14.43 -13.06 -0.36
C VAL A 9 -14.67 -14.12 0.71
N PRO A 10 -13.62 -14.71 1.32
CA PRO A 10 -13.80 -15.59 2.48
C PRO A 10 -14.56 -14.89 3.61
N LEU A 11 -15.46 -15.62 4.28
CA LEU A 11 -16.42 -15.03 5.25
C LEU A 11 -15.75 -14.33 6.45
N ASP A 12 -14.53 -14.71 6.78
CA ASP A 12 -13.74 -14.24 7.92
C ASP A 12 -12.68 -13.19 7.54
N VAL A 13 -12.60 -12.81 6.26
CA VAL A 13 -11.64 -11.82 5.77
C VAL A 13 -12.38 -10.51 5.50
N THR A 14 -11.95 -9.44 6.17
CA THR A 14 -12.41 -8.09 5.85
C THR A 14 -11.63 -7.57 4.65
N VAL A 15 -12.32 -7.05 3.64
CA VAL A 15 -11.72 -6.62 2.37
C VAL A 15 -12.16 -5.20 1.99
N GLY A 16 -11.21 -4.41 1.49
CA GLY A 16 -11.41 -3.14 0.81
C GLY A 16 -10.68 -3.15 -0.53
N ILE A 17 -11.41 -2.88 -1.62
CA ILE A 17 -10.89 -2.95 -2.99
C ILE A 17 -11.25 -1.67 -3.73
N ALA A 18 -10.28 -1.16 -4.48
CA ALA A 18 -10.48 -0.16 -5.50
C ALA A 18 -9.58 -0.46 -6.71
N VAL A 19 -10.17 -0.52 -7.90
CA VAL A 19 -9.47 -0.66 -9.17
C VAL A 19 -9.86 0.50 -10.06
N PHE A 20 -8.88 1.26 -10.53
CA PHE A 20 -9.08 2.49 -11.29
C PHE A 20 -8.35 2.42 -12.63
N ASP A 21 -9.08 2.62 -13.72
CA ASP A 21 -8.51 2.70 -15.06
C ASP A 21 -8.20 4.16 -15.40
N ARG A 22 -6.91 4.49 -15.49
CA ARG A 22 -6.45 5.86 -15.78
C ARG A 22 -6.83 6.33 -17.17
N HIS A 23 -6.98 5.44 -18.15
CA HIS A 23 -7.37 5.83 -19.51
C HIS A 23 -8.82 6.32 -19.57
N THR A 24 -9.72 5.67 -18.84
CA THR A 24 -11.14 6.05 -18.80
C THR A 24 -11.43 7.06 -17.69
N GLY A 25 -10.54 7.17 -16.70
CA GLY A 25 -10.72 8.01 -15.52
C GLY A 25 -11.80 7.49 -14.58
N GLN A 26 -12.12 6.19 -14.63
CA GLN A 26 -13.20 5.56 -13.88
C GLN A 26 -12.69 4.42 -13.00
N PHE A 27 -13.39 4.21 -11.88
CA PHE A 27 -13.26 2.96 -11.15
C PHE A 27 -13.92 1.83 -11.95
N VAL A 28 -13.18 0.75 -12.20
CA VAL A 28 -13.71 -0.45 -12.88
C VAL A 28 -14.25 -1.47 -11.89
N GLU A 29 -13.77 -1.44 -10.64
CA GLU A 29 -14.22 -2.32 -9.57
C GLU A 29 -13.99 -1.69 -8.20
N GLN A 30 -14.96 -1.82 -7.28
CA GLN A 30 -14.88 -1.32 -5.91
C GLN A 30 -15.64 -2.24 -4.95
N LEU A 31 -15.08 -2.45 -3.77
CA LEU A 31 -15.74 -3.13 -2.66
C LEU A 31 -15.26 -2.49 -1.36
N ASN A 32 -16.17 -1.92 -0.55
CA ASN A 32 -15.81 -1.23 0.71
C ASN A 32 -14.64 -0.24 0.54
N ALA A 33 -14.60 0.49 -0.58
CA ALA A 33 -13.43 1.27 -0.99
C ALA A 33 -13.06 2.40 0.00
N ASP A 34 -14.03 2.92 0.75
CA ASP A 34 -13.86 3.95 1.78
C ASP A 34 -13.70 3.38 3.20
N ARG A 35 -13.67 2.06 3.37
CA ARG A 35 -13.39 1.45 4.68
C ARG A 35 -11.94 1.69 5.07
N GLN A 36 -11.72 2.11 6.31
CA GLN A 36 -10.39 2.30 6.87
C GLN A 36 -9.74 0.97 7.25
N PHE A 37 -8.46 0.87 6.93
CA PHE A 37 -7.52 -0.17 7.29
C PHE A 37 -6.30 0.49 7.90
N ARG A 38 -5.59 -0.20 8.80
CA ARG A 38 -4.23 0.24 9.13
C ARG A 38 -3.36 0.07 7.90
N SER A 39 -2.55 1.07 7.58
CA SER A 39 -1.80 1.11 6.34
C SER A 39 -0.72 0.05 6.25
N ALA A 40 -0.19 -0.38 7.40
CA ALA A 40 1.13 -1.01 7.46
C ALA A 40 2.11 -0.19 6.61
N SER A 41 2.94 -0.86 5.80
CA SER A 41 3.95 -0.24 4.95
C SER A 41 3.41 0.56 3.74
N VAL A 42 2.10 0.61 3.48
CA VAL A 42 1.55 1.44 2.39
C VAL A 42 1.74 2.94 2.66
N VAL A 43 1.79 3.35 3.94
CA VAL A 43 2.06 4.76 4.34
C VAL A 43 3.40 5.28 3.86
N LYS A 44 4.37 4.40 3.54
CA LYS A 44 5.67 4.79 3.00
C LYS A 44 5.54 5.59 1.69
N LEU A 45 4.41 5.47 0.97
CA LEU A 45 4.07 6.35 -0.16
C LEU A 45 3.84 7.80 0.28
N LEU A 46 3.15 8.02 1.40
CA LEU A 46 2.96 9.37 1.96
C LEU A 46 4.27 9.95 2.48
N ILE A 47 5.11 9.12 3.11
CA ILE A 47 6.42 9.51 3.64
C ILE A 47 7.33 10.01 2.50
N VAL A 48 7.50 9.23 1.42
CA VAL A 48 8.35 9.67 0.30
C VAL A 48 7.78 10.90 -0.40
N LEU A 49 6.47 10.98 -0.56
CA LEU A 49 5.84 12.16 -1.18
C LEU A 49 6.06 13.41 -0.35
N ASP A 50 5.92 13.33 0.97
CA ASP A 50 6.17 14.45 1.87
C ASP A 50 7.64 14.87 1.88
N TYR A 51 8.57 13.91 1.92
CA TYR A 51 10.01 14.16 1.80
C TYR A 51 10.33 14.99 0.56
N LEU A 52 9.78 14.60 -0.60
CA LEU A 52 10.05 15.28 -1.88
C LEU A 52 9.30 16.62 -2.02
N TRP A 53 8.14 16.77 -1.37
CA TRP A 53 7.22 17.88 -1.66
C TRP A 53 7.83 19.26 -1.43
N GLU A 54 8.39 19.50 -0.23
CA GLU A 54 8.93 20.82 0.15
C GLU A 54 10.29 21.12 -0.48
N ARG A 55 11.01 20.06 -0.86
CA ARG A 55 12.35 20.18 -1.45
C ARG A 55 12.29 20.57 -2.92
N GLY A 56 11.13 20.36 -3.56
CA GLY A 56 10.86 20.71 -4.94
C GLY A 56 11.33 19.63 -5.92
N PRO A 57 10.80 19.64 -7.16
CA PRO A 57 10.98 18.54 -8.09
C PRO A 57 12.39 18.41 -8.67
N GLN A 58 13.23 19.43 -8.52
CA GLN A 58 14.63 19.41 -8.98
C GLN A 58 15.62 19.13 -7.84
N TYR A 59 15.12 18.76 -6.67
CA TYR A 59 15.96 18.41 -5.54
C TYR A 59 16.80 17.17 -5.86
N ASP A 60 18.12 17.35 -5.83
CA ASP A 60 19.05 16.22 -5.92
C ASP A 60 19.07 15.51 -4.57
N VAL A 61 18.32 14.40 -4.49
CA VAL A 61 18.24 13.55 -3.29
C VAL A 61 19.65 13.10 -2.92
N PRO A 62 20.21 13.46 -1.75
CA PRO A 62 21.57 13.09 -1.37
C PRO A 62 21.79 11.58 -1.40
N PRO A 63 23.03 11.09 -1.63
CA PRO A 63 23.32 9.65 -1.71
C PRO A 63 22.75 8.83 -0.55
N ALA A 64 22.91 9.29 0.69
CA ALA A 64 22.41 8.58 1.87
C ALA A 64 20.87 8.48 1.88
N ASP A 65 20.18 9.50 1.37
CA ASP A 65 18.72 9.48 1.25
C ASP A 65 18.27 8.61 0.09
N ARG A 66 19.03 8.57 -1.02
CA ARG A 66 18.74 7.64 -2.13
C ARG A 66 18.80 6.20 -1.66
N ASP A 67 19.87 5.81 -0.96
CA ASP A 67 20.02 4.45 -0.44
C ASP A 67 18.88 4.07 0.51
N ARG A 68 18.48 5.02 1.38
CA ARG A 68 17.42 4.81 2.37
C ARG A 68 16.03 4.76 1.75
N LEU A 69 15.70 5.68 0.84
CA LEU A 69 14.42 5.68 0.12
C LEU A 69 14.30 4.48 -0.81
N GLU A 70 15.40 4.06 -1.45
CA GLU A 70 15.43 2.87 -2.29
C GLU A 70 14.98 1.63 -1.51
N VAL A 71 15.63 1.35 -0.37
CA VAL A 71 15.31 0.17 0.43
C VAL A 71 13.94 0.27 1.10
N MET A 72 13.50 1.49 1.46
CA MET A 72 12.15 1.75 1.97
C MET A 72 11.07 1.41 0.94
N LEU A 73 11.28 1.76 -0.34
CA LEU A 73 10.27 1.58 -1.38
C LEU A 73 10.31 0.16 -1.97
N ARG A 74 11.50 -0.38 -2.23
CA ARG A 74 11.68 -1.70 -2.87
C ARG A 74 11.55 -2.86 -1.91
N SER A 75 12.16 -2.75 -0.74
CA SER A 75 12.24 -3.82 0.27
C SER A 75 11.44 -3.52 1.52
N SER A 76 10.64 -2.44 1.49
CA SER A 76 9.75 -2.05 2.59
C SER A 76 10.43 -1.84 3.94
N ASP A 77 11.67 -1.37 3.95
CA ASP A 77 12.48 -1.25 5.18
C ASP A 77 11.85 -0.34 6.25
N ASP A 78 11.77 -0.85 7.48
CA ASP A 78 11.10 -0.19 8.60
C ASP A 78 12.01 0.83 9.31
N ASP A 79 13.32 0.61 9.34
CA ASP A 79 14.28 1.58 9.90
C ASP A 79 14.35 2.83 9.03
N ALA A 80 14.33 2.66 7.71
CA ALA A 80 14.23 3.74 6.74
C ALA A 80 12.94 4.55 6.89
N ALA A 81 11.79 3.89 7.06
CA ALA A 81 10.52 4.57 7.30
C ALA A 81 10.50 5.31 8.64
N SER A 82 11.01 4.69 9.69
CA SER A 82 11.05 5.29 11.03
C SER A 82 11.96 6.52 11.06
N HIS A 83 13.10 6.47 10.36
CA HIS A 83 13.97 7.63 10.18
C HIS A 83 13.23 8.84 9.61
N TYR A 84 12.54 8.67 8.47
CA TYR A 84 11.79 9.78 7.85
C TYR A 84 10.53 10.16 8.62
N TRP A 85 9.88 9.20 9.29
CA TRP A 85 8.77 9.51 10.18
C TRP A 85 9.23 10.47 11.29
N ASP A 86 10.33 10.16 11.95
CA ASP A 86 10.86 11.00 13.03
C ASP A 86 11.40 12.35 12.51
N GLU A 87 12.15 12.34 11.40
CA GLU A 87 12.74 13.54 10.81
C GLU A 87 11.67 14.54 10.33
N LEU A 88 10.59 14.05 9.72
CA LEU A 88 9.57 14.89 9.08
C LEU A 88 8.39 15.21 10.00
N GLY A 89 8.50 14.92 11.30
CA GLY A 89 7.53 15.34 12.32
C GLY A 89 6.34 14.38 12.52
N GLY A 90 6.53 13.10 12.21
CA GLY A 90 5.61 12.01 12.51
C GLY A 90 4.23 12.17 11.85
N ALA A 91 3.17 12.18 12.66
CA ALA A 91 1.79 12.29 12.17
C ALA A 91 1.52 13.56 11.34
N ALA A 92 2.35 14.61 11.48
CA ALA A 92 2.25 15.81 10.66
C ALA A 92 2.48 15.53 9.16
N ILE A 93 3.23 14.47 8.80
CA ILE A 93 3.35 13.98 7.42
C ILE A 93 1.96 13.67 6.85
N VAL A 94 1.16 12.95 7.63
CA VAL A 94 -0.17 12.50 7.22
C VAL A 94 -1.09 13.70 7.04
N GLU A 95 -1.10 14.63 7.99
CA GLU A 95 -1.92 15.86 7.91
C GLU A 95 -1.61 16.67 6.64
N ARG A 96 -0.33 16.87 6.33
CA ARG A 96 0.10 17.58 5.12
C ARG A 96 -0.35 16.84 3.86
N MET A 97 -0.14 15.53 3.80
CA MET A 97 -0.51 14.73 2.62
C MET A 97 -2.02 14.60 2.43
N VAL A 98 -2.80 14.49 3.51
CA VAL A 98 -4.27 14.53 3.45
C VAL A 98 -4.73 15.81 2.76
N GLY A 99 -4.25 16.98 3.20
CA GLY A 99 -4.61 18.26 2.60
C GLY A 99 -4.16 18.39 1.13
N ARG A 100 -2.92 17.97 0.83
CA ARG A 100 -2.33 18.10 -0.52
C ARG A 100 -2.94 17.16 -1.56
N LEU A 101 -3.27 15.94 -1.16
CA LEU A 101 -3.77 14.90 -2.06
C LEU A 101 -5.29 14.83 -2.08
N GLY A 102 -5.97 15.47 -1.11
CA GLY A 102 -7.42 15.41 -0.94
C GLY A 102 -7.88 14.03 -0.47
N LEU A 103 -7.15 13.43 0.49
CA LEU A 103 -7.51 12.14 1.07
C LEU A 103 -8.65 12.36 2.07
N THR A 104 -9.78 11.67 1.89
CA THR A 104 -11.00 11.97 2.65
C THR A 104 -11.21 11.07 3.85
N HIS A 105 -10.51 9.94 3.90
CA HIS A 105 -10.62 8.93 4.96
C HIS A 105 -9.25 8.50 5.51
N THR A 106 -8.15 9.02 4.97
CA THR A 106 -6.82 8.86 5.59
C THR A 106 -6.70 9.73 6.84
N ALA A 107 -6.21 9.13 7.93
CA ALA A 107 -5.97 9.83 9.19
C ALA A 107 -4.68 9.31 9.85
N GLY A 108 -4.08 10.13 10.71
CA GLY A 108 -2.92 9.74 11.51
C GLY A 108 -3.18 8.49 12.36
N PRO A 109 -2.13 7.86 12.91
CA PRO A 109 -2.31 6.71 13.78
C PRO A 109 -3.15 7.09 15.01
N PRO A 110 -3.78 6.11 15.69
CA PRO A 110 -4.53 6.38 16.92
C PRO A 110 -3.70 7.17 17.92
N ALA A 111 -4.34 8.09 18.65
CA ALA A 111 -3.65 8.95 19.62
C ALA A 111 -2.95 8.17 20.75
N THR A 112 -3.33 6.91 20.96
CA THR A 112 -2.66 5.98 21.89
C THR A 112 -1.33 5.43 21.35
N HIS A 113 -1.05 5.59 20.05
CA HIS A 113 0.10 5.04 19.33
C HIS A 113 0.68 6.06 18.32
N PRO A 114 0.98 7.32 18.72
CA PRO A 114 1.33 8.38 17.77
C PRO A 114 2.65 8.13 17.00
N GLY A 115 3.55 7.31 17.54
CA GLY A 115 4.82 6.92 16.89
C GLY A 115 4.71 5.75 15.91
N PHE A 116 3.55 5.10 15.79
CA PHE A 116 3.38 3.91 14.98
C PHE A 116 2.91 4.28 13.58
N TRP A 117 3.83 4.65 12.70
CA TRP A 117 3.51 5.04 11.31
C TRP A 117 2.67 3.98 10.59
N GLY A 118 2.87 2.69 10.86
CA GLY A 118 2.11 1.60 10.25
C GLY A 118 0.64 1.55 10.66
N TYR A 119 0.25 2.33 11.68
CA TYR A 119 -1.13 2.42 12.18
C TYR A 119 -1.90 3.60 11.58
N VAL A 120 -1.32 4.32 10.61
CA VAL A 120 -2.06 5.31 9.81
C VAL A 120 -3.30 4.65 9.22
N ALA A 121 -4.46 5.25 9.44
CA ALA A 121 -5.69 4.81 8.81
C ALA A 121 -5.67 5.20 7.33
N ILE A 122 -5.95 4.25 6.43
CA ILE A 122 -5.97 4.45 4.98
C ILE A 122 -7.10 3.63 4.35
N THR A 123 -7.53 4.00 3.14
CA THR A 123 -8.56 3.29 2.40
C THR A 123 -8.08 2.92 1.00
N ALA A 124 -8.79 2.00 0.35
CA ALA A 124 -8.49 1.65 -1.04
C ALA A 124 -8.71 2.84 -1.99
N ALA A 125 -9.76 3.62 -1.77
CA ALA A 125 -10.06 4.81 -2.56
C ALA A 125 -9.00 5.92 -2.39
N ASP A 126 -8.53 6.18 -1.16
CA ASP A 126 -7.46 7.16 -0.92
C ASP A 126 -6.11 6.67 -1.46
N THR A 127 -5.85 5.36 -1.40
CA THR A 127 -4.67 4.77 -2.05
C THR A 127 -4.69 5.02 -3.56
N VAL A 128 -5.85 4.89 -4.22
CA VAL A 128 -5.99 5.28 -5.63
C VAL A 128 -5.72 6.77 -5.83
N ARG A 129 -6.17 7.67 -4.94
CA ARG A 129 -5.85 9.12 -5.02
C ARG A 129 -4.35 9.39 -4.92
N ILE A 130 -3.63 8.64 -4.09
CA ILE A 130 -2.16 8.73 -3.95
C ILE A 130 -1.48 8.37 -5.29
N TYR A 131 -1.78 7.19 -5.85
CA TYR A 131 -1.20 6.78 -7.14
C TYR A 131 -1.59 7.71 -8.29
N ARG A 132 -2.84 8.20 -8.33
CA ARG A 132 -3.25 9.19 -9.33
C ARG A 132 -2.47 10.50 -9.21
N TYR A 133 -2.14 10.94 -8.00
CA TYR A 133 -1.23 12.07 -7.85
C TYR A 133 0.15 11.74 -8.45
N ILE A 134 0.77 10.63 -8.02
CA ILE A 134 2.10 10.22 -8.50
C ILE A 134 2.14 10.16 -10.02
N LEU A 135 1.16 9.52 -10.65
CA LEU A 135 1.16 9.23 -12.08
C LEU A 135 0.70 10.41 -12.94
N ASP A 136 -0.33 11.15 -12.50
CA ASP A 136 -1.02 12.11 -13.37
C ASP A 136 -0.67 13.58 -13.05
N ARG A 137 -0.19 13.88 -11.83
CA ARG A 137 -0.04 15.26 -11.34
C ARG A 137 1.33 15.61 -10.80
N ALA A 138 2.07 14.64 -10.25
CA ALA A 138 3.40 14.89 -9.72
C ALA A 138 4.33 15.38 -10.84
N PRO A 139 5.25 16.30 -10.55
CA PRO A 139 6.31 16.67 -11.49
C PRO A 139 7.06 15.43 -11.98
N GLU A 140 7.51 15.44 -13.24
CA GLU A 140 8.11 14.26 -13.87
C GLU A 140 9.26 13.64 -13.06
N PRO A 141 10.21 14.41 -12.47
CA PRO A 141 11.27 13.80 -11.66
C PRO A 141 10.76 13.10 -10.41
N VAL A 142 9.70 13.61 -9.77
CA VAL A 142 9.08 12.99 -8.59
C VAL A 142 8.36 11.70 -8.98
N ARG A 143 7.60 11.74 -10.09
CA ARG A 143 6.93 10.55 -10.62
C ARG A 143 7.93 9.47 -10.98
N ALA A 144 8.95 9.83 -11.76
CA ALA A 144 10.00 8.92 -12.19
C ALA A 144 10.69 8.31 -10.97
N TYR A 145 11.14 9.13 -10.00
CA TYR A 145 11.79 8.64 -8.79
C TYR A 145 10.95 7.60 -8.04
N VAL A 146 9.68 7.90 -7.74
CA VAL A 146 8.83 6.99 -6.98
C VAL A 146 8.52 5.72 -7.77
N MET A 147 8.03 5.86 -9.02
CA MET A 147 7.59 4.71 -9.82
C MET A 147 8.76 3.80 -10.20
N ASP A 148 9.95 4.34 -10.47
CA ASP A 148 11.15 3.55 -10.73
C ASP A 148 11.50 2.60 -9.59
N HIS A 149 11.28 3.00 -8.35
CA HIS A 149 11.46 2.11 -7.21
C HIS A 149 10.31 1.10 -7.10
N LEU A 150 9.06 1.52 -7.27
CA LEU A 150 7.91 0.62 -7.16
C LEU A 150 7.86 -0.45 -8.27
N HIS A 151 8.46 -0.20 -9.43
CA HIS A 151 8.64 -1.19 -10.52
C HIS A 151 9.77 -2.18 -10.28
N ARG A 152 10.61 -1.97 -9.26
CA ARG A 152 11.74 -2.84 -8.94
C ARG A 152 11.64 -3.37 -7.51
N PRO A 153 10.49 -3.94 -7.11
CA PRO A 153 10.35 -4.50 -5.77
C PRO A 153 11.31 -5.66 -5.61
N THR A 154 11.86 -5.83 -4.40
CA THR A 154 12.57 -7.06 -4.07
C THR A 154 11.57 -8.17 -3.76
N ARG A 155 11.95 -9.43 -3.97
CA ARG A 155 11.06 -10.56 -3.61
C ARG A 155 10.71 -10.59 -2.12
N HIS A 156 11.69 -10.30 -1.27
CA HIS A 156 11.50 -10.26 0.16
C HIS A 156 11.70 -8.85 0.71
N GLY A 157 10.92 -8.49 1.72
CA GLY A 157 11.21 -7.32 2.55
C GLY A 157 12.53 -7.48 3.31
N THR A 158 13.03 -6.41 3.91
CA THR A 158 14.24 -6.49 4.75
C THR A 158 14.05 -7.35 6.00
N ASP A 159 12.80 -7.58 6.40
CA ASP A 159 12.37 -8.49 7.47
C ASP A 159 12.21 -9.95 7.01
N GLY A 160 12.46 -10.25 5.74
CA GLY A 160 12.44 -11.61 5.17
C GLY A 160 11.08 -12.09 4.69
N PHE A 161 10.00 -11.31 4.83
CA PHE A 161 8.68 -11.69 4.33
C PHE A 161 8.63 -11.64 2.80
N ASP A 162 8.05 -12.66 2.18
CA ASP A 162 7.83 -12.72 0.73
C ASP A 162 6.72 -11.76 0.30
N GLN A 163 7.10 -10.65 -0.33
CA GLN A 163 6.16 -9.59 -0.69
C GLN A 163 5.56 -9.75 -2.09
N TYR A 164 5.75 -10.89 -2.76
CA TYR A 164 5.22 -11.11 -4.11
C TYR A 164 3.75 -11.55 -4.16
N PHE A 165 3.02 -11.51 -3.05
CA PHE A 165 1.57 -11.77 -3.03
C PHE A 165 0.76 -10.73 -3.82
N GLY A 166 -0.49 -11.06 -4.12
CA GLY A 166 -1.40 -10.09 -4.70
C GLY A 166 -1.02 -9.75 -6.14
N ILE A 167 -0.77 -8.47 -6.43
CA ILE A 167 -0.47 -7.98 -7.78
C ILE A 167 0.70 -8.74 -8.41
N ALA A 168 1.81 -8.86 -7.69
CA ALA A 168 3.06 -9.44 -8.21
C ALA A 168 2.99 -10.95 -8.50
N SER A 169 2.02 -11.67 -7.93
CA SER A 169 1.75 -13.08 -8.27
C SER A 169 0.60 -13.24 -9.26
N ALA A 170 -0.29 -12.24 -9.37
CA ALA A 170 -1.47 -12.32 -10.23
C ALA A 170 -1.22 -11.79 -11.65
N PHE A 171 -0.26 -10.88 -11.83
CA PHE A 171 0.02 -10.19 -13.08
C PHE A 171 1.52 -10.13 -13.39
N ASP A 172 1.86 -10.21 -14.68
CA ASP A 172 3.25 -10.23 -15.21
C ASP A 172 3.23 -9.79 -16.69
N PRO A 173 4.20 -9.03 -17.23
CA PRO A 173 5.38 -8.44 -16.57
C PRO A 173 5.20 -7.00 -16.07
N ASP A 174 4.17 -6.31 -16.54
CA ASP A 174 4.02 -4.87 -16.32
C ASP A 174 3.27 -4.59 -15.01
N PHE A 175 3.98 -4.59 -13.89
CA PHE A 175 3.45 -4.14 -12.60
C PHE A 175 4.41 -3.26 -11.80
N SER A 176 3.85 -2.51 -10.87
CA SER A 176 4.56 -1.89 -9.75
C SER A 176 3.84 -2.24 -8.45
N ILE A 177 4.55 -2.28 -7.31
CA ILE A 177 3.90 -2.55 -6.02
C ILE A 177 4.49 -1.72 -4.88
N LYS A 178 3.61 -1.31 -3.96
CA LYS A 178 3.93 -1.09 -2.55
C LYS A 178 3.01 -1.94 -1.69
N GLN A 179 3.62 -2.93 -1.04
CA GLN A 179 2.94 -3.88 -0.19
C GLN A 179 2.87 -3.38 1.26
N GLY A 180 1.92 -3.93 2.04
CA GLY A 180 1.81 -3.74 3.48
C GLY A 180 1.45 -5.02 4.21
N TRP A 181 2.15 -5.33 5.31
CA TRP A 181 1.81 -6.43 6.21
C TRP A 181 2.05 -6.06 7.66
N SER A 182 1.28 -6.64 8.56
CA SER A 182 1.41 -6.42 10.01
C SER A 182 0.62 -7.46 10.78
N GLY A 183 1.10 -7.89 11.96
CA GLY A 183 0.40 -8.81 12.86
C GLY A 183 0.87 -10.26 12.76
N PHE A 184 1.59 -10.64 11.71
CA PHE A 184 2.20 -11.97 11.59
C PHE A 184 3.40 -12.13 12.54
N GLN A 185 3.71 -13.36 12.94
CA GLN A 185 4.89 -13.65 13.76
C GLN A 185 6.16 -13.15 13.06
N GLY A 186 6.92 -12.26 13.72
CA GLY A 186 8.12 -11.65 13.14
C GLY A 186 7.87 -10.34 12.38
N SER A 187 6.61 -9.91 12.22
CA SER A 187 6.26 -8.60 11.67
C SER A 187 5.85 -7.61 12.77
N SER A 188 5.82 -6.31 12.42
CA SER A 188 5.32 -5.25 13.30
C SER A 188 3.81 -5.35 13.51
N GLY A 189 3.31 -4.81 14.63
CA GLY A 189 1.87 -4.79 14.95
C GLY A 189 1.55 -5.34 16.34
N TYR A 190 0.27 -5.37 16.67
CA TYR A 190 -0.20 -5.84 17.97
C TYR A 190 0.05 -7.35 18.14
N ARG A 191 1.20 -7.72 18.73
CA ARG A 191 1.48 -9.04 19.37
C ARG A 191 2.53 -8.96 20.49
N SER A 192 3.02 -7.77 20.83
CA SER A 192 3.96 -7.51 21.94
C SER A 192 3.30 -6.89 23.18
N ASP A 193 2.09 -6.35 23.05
CA ASP A 193 1.39 -5.68 24.15
C ASP A 193 0.49 -6.66 24.93
N ARG A 194 0.55 -6.60 26.26
CA ARG A 194 -0.29 -7.43 27.15
C ARG A 194 -1.77 -7.03 27.14
N LYS A 195 -2.11 -5.84 26.60
CA LYS A 195 -3.49 -5.30 26.56
C LYS A 195 -3.86 -4.92 25.13
N LYS A 196 -5.04 -5.38 24.68
CA LYS A 196 -5.63 -5.03 23.39
C LYS A 196 -5.72 -3.50 23.23
N PRO A 197 -5.24 -2.92 22.12
CA PRO A 197 -5.35 -1.49 21.87
C PRO A 197 -6.82 -1.11 21.74
N GLU A 198 -7.20 -0.02 22.41
CA GLU A 198 -8.50 0.61 22.27
C GLU A 198 -8.43 1.57 21.07
N SER A 199 -9.02 1.18 19.95
CA SER A 199 -8.98 1.89 18.67
C SER A 199 -10.19 1.51 17.82
N GLU A 200 -10.77 2.47 17.11
CA GLU A 200 -11.79 2.22 16.07
C GLU A 200 -11.18 1.54 14.84
N LEU A 201 -9.92 1.84 14.56
CA LEU A 201 -9.12 1.15 13.55
C LEU A 201 -8.75 -0.25 14.07
N ASP A 202 -8.94 -1.27 13.24
CA ASP A 202 -8.55 -2.64 13.58
C ASP A 202 -7.02 -2.81 13.57
N LEU A 203 -6.47 -2.87 14.79
CA LEU A 203 -5.06 -3.09 15.05
C LEU A 203 -4.73 -4.55 15.40
N VAL A 204 -5.72 -5.45 15.45
CA VAL A 204 -5.56 -6.81 16.00
C VAL A 204 -5.54 -7.88 14.93
N SER A 205 -6.42 -7.80 13.94
CA SER A 205 -6.45 -8.75 12.83
C SER A 205 -5.16 -8.70 12.02
N ASP A 206 -4.73 -9.79 11.40
CA ASP A 206 -3.51 -9.81 10.59
C ASP A 206 -3.74 -9.08 9.26
N ALA A 207 -2.93 -8.07 8.95
CA ALA A 207 -3.09 -7.23 7.76
C ALA A 207 -2.15 -7.71 6.66
N LEU A 208 -2.70 -7.91 5.46
CA LEU A 208 -1.91 -8.15 4.24
C LEU A 208 -2.53 -7.35 3.09
N HIS A 209 -1.78 -6.44 2.49
CA HIS A 209 -2.31 -5.42 1.59
C HIS A 209 -1.46 -5.35 0.33
N THR A 210 -2.12 -5.39 -0.83
CA THR A 210 -1.45 -5.17 -2.11
C THR A 210 -1.94 -3.91 -2.81
N THR A 211 -1.00 -3.06 -3.20
CA THR A 211 -1.28 -1.80 -3.88
C THR A 211 -0.23 -1.55 -4.94
N GLY A 212 -0.61 -0.88 -6.03
CA GLY A 212 0.31 -0.65 -7.13
C GLY A 212 -0.40 -0.42 -8.44
N THR A 213 0.32 -0.73 -9.51
CA THR A 213 -0.16 -0.56 -10.89
C THR A 213 -0.02 -1.85 -11.69
N VAL A 214 -0.87 -2.02 -12.69
CA VAL A 214 -0.87 -3.16 -13.61
C VAL A 214 -1.11 -2.69 -15.05
N GLY A 215 -0.38 -3.29 -15.97
CA GLY A 215 -0.46 -3.04 -17.40
C GLY A 215 0.49 -1.94 -17.85
N THR A 216 0.72 -1.89 -19.16
CA THR A 216 1.59 -0.92 -19.82
C THR A 216 1.27 0.52 -19.39
N ASP A 217 2.32 1.33 -19.22
CA ASP A 217 2.26 2.74 -18.80
C ASP A 217 1.48 2.98 -17.49
N ASP A 218 1.49 2.00 -16.58
CA ASP A 218 0.81 2.05 -15.29
C ASP A 218 -0.70 2.30 -15.42
N ARG A 219 -1.34 1.71 -16.44
CA ARG A 219 -2.73 2.04 -16.80
C ARG A 219 -3.71 1.83 -15.64
N ILE A 220 -3.64 0.67 -14.98
CA ILE A 220 -4.60 0.31 -13.94
C ILE A 220 -3.95 0.50 -12.58
N ILE A 221 -4.58 1.27 -11.71
CA ILE A 221 -4.22 1.34 -10.29
C ILE A 221 -5.06 0.31 -9.53
N VAL A 222 -4.40 -0.51 -8.73
CA VAL A 222 -5.04 -1.56 -7.91
C VAL A 222 -4.71 -1.29 -6.45
N ALA A 223 -5.72 -1.34 -5.58
CA ALA A 223 -5.58 -1.31 -4.15
C ALA A 223 -6.49 -2.36 -3.52
N VAL A 224 -5.90 -3.35 -2.85
CA VAL A 224 -6.57 -4.44 -2.13
C VAL A 224 -6.05 -4.48 -0.70
N PHE A 225 -6.91 -4.09 0.23
CA PHE A 225 -6.65 -4.14 1.66
C PHE A 225 -7.41 -5.32 2.26
N THR A 226 -6.72 -6.14 3.04
CA THR A 226 -7.32 -7.30 3.72
C THR A 226 -6.90 -7.38 5.18
N LEU A 227 -7.86 -7.71 6.04
CA LEU A 227 -7.64 -8.09 7.44
C LEU A 227 -8.13 -9.52 7.63
N HIS A 228 -7.25 -10.36 8.14
CA HIS A 228 -7.45 -11.78 8.40
C HIS A 228 -7.66 -12.00 9.91
N PRO A 229 -8.29 -13.11 10.32
CA PRO A 229 -8.34 -13.48 11.73
C PRO A 229 -6.95 -13.47 12.37
N SER A 230 -6.85 -12.99 13.60
CA SER A 230 -5.58 -13.02 14.34
C SER A 230 -5.11 -14.47 14.48
N GLY A 231 -3.91 -14.75 13.97
CA GLY A 231 -3.28 -16.06 14.01
C GLY A 231 -3.28 -16.76 12.65
N THR A 232 -3.82 -16.12 11.61
CA THR A 232 -3.75 -16.64 10.24
C THR A 232 -2.28 -16.80 9.83
N PRO A 233 -1.88 -18.00 9.36
CA PRO A 233 -0.55 -18.19 8.80
C PRO A 233 -0.29 -17.29 7.59
N TYR A 234 0.94 -16.79 7.45
CA TYR A 234 1.29 -15.81 6.42
C TYR A 234 1.01 -16.35 5.01
N GLU A 235 1.33 -17.61 4.76
CA GLU A 235 1.10 -18.30 3.49
C GLU A 235 -0.39 -18.42 3.14
N GLN A 236 -1.26 -18.55 4.15
CA GLN A 236 -2.71 -18.58 3.94
C GLN A 236 -3.23 -17.18 3.56
N ALA A 237 -2.76 -16.14 4.25
CA ALA A 237 -3.08 -14.76 3.91
C ALA A 237 -2.55 -14.39 2.51
N TYR A 238 -1.33 -14.80 2.18
CA TYR A 238 -0.69 -14.64 0.87
C TYR A 238 -1.57 -15.22 -0.23
N ALA A 239 -1.96 -16.50 -0.10
CA ALA A 239 -2.79 -17.18 -1.08
C ALA A 239 -4.14 -16.48 -1.25
N THR A 240 -4.76 -16.07 -0.15
CA THR A 240 -6.05 -15.36 -0.15
C THR A 240 -5.96 -14.03 -0.88
N VAL A 241 -4.99 -13.17 -0.55
CA VAL A 241 -4.81 -11.87 -1.20
C VAL A 241 -4.52 -12.04 -2.69
N THR A 242 -3.71 -13.05 -3.04
CA THR A 242 -3.39 -13.38 -4.43
C THR A 242 -4.62 -13.82 -5.21
N GLN A 243 -5.44 -14.71 -4.64
CA GLN A 243 -6.67 -15.17 -5.28
C GLN A 243 -7.69 -14.03 -5.46
N LEU A 244 -7.87 -13.17 -4.45
CA LEU A 244 -8.72 -11.98 -4.54
C LEU A 244 -8.25 -11.05 -5.67
N THR A 245 -6.94 -10.79 -5.73
CA THR A 245 -6.33 -9.91 -6.73
C THR A 245 -6.43 -10.50 -8.15
N ALA A 246 -6.25 -11.82 -8.29
CA ALA A 246 -6.47 -12.53 -9.54
C ALA A 246 -7.96 -12.55 -9.94
N GLY A 247 -8.91 -12.41 -9.02
CA GLY A 247 -10.33 -12.29 -9.34
C GLY A 247 -10.74 -10.94 -9.95
N LEU A 248 -9.90 -9.91 -9.82
CA LEU A 248 -10.24 -8.54 -10.22
C LEU A 248 -10.38 -8.35 -11.73
N THR A 249 -11.24 -7.40 -12.09
CA THR A 249 -11.35 -6.83 -13.42
C THR A 249 -10.24 -5.81 -13.65
N VAL A 250 -9.18 -6.21 -14.35
CA VAL A 250 -8.00 -5.36 -14.63
C VAL A 250 -7.78 -5.25 -16.15
N PRO A 251 -8.38 -4.25 -16.82
CA PRO A 251 -8.26 -4.09 -18.27
C PRO A 251 -6.81 -3.90 -18.72
N GLY A 252 -6.36 -4.73 -19.66
CA GLY A 252 -4.99 -4.68 -20.18
C GLY A 252 -3.93 -5.33 -19.27
N GLY A 253 -4.33 -5.83 -18.10
CA GLY A 253 -3.45 -6.64 -17.26
C GLY A 253 -3.25 -8.04 -17.85
N VAL A 254 -1.99 -8.45 -18.02
CA VAL A 254 -1.63 -9.81 -18.42
C VAL A 254 -1.50 -10.65 -17.15
N ARG A 255 -2.28 -11.72 -17.06
CA ARG A 255 -2.26 -12.61 -15.89
C ARG A 255 -1.02 -13.49 -15.92
N ALA A 256 -0.38 -13.65 -14.77
CA ALA A 256 0.71 -14.61 -14.61
C ALA A 256 0.19 -16.03 -14.93
N GLN A 257 1.02 -16.84 -15.60
CA GLN A 257 0.69 -18.24 -15.79
C GLN A 257 0.71 -18.95 -14.43
N ALA A 258 -0.25 -19.83 -14.18
CA ALA A 258 -0.18 -20.71 -13.01
C ALA A 258 1.05 -21.62 -13.19
N GLY A 259 2.01 -21.49 -12.28
CA GLY A 259 3.15 -22.39 -12.15
C GLY A 259 2.77 -23.73 -11.55
#